data_AF-A0A8B8Q428-F1
#
_entry.id   AF-A0A8B8Q428-F1
#
_cell.length_a   1.000
_cell.length_b   1.000
_cell.length_c   1.000
_cell.angle_alpha   90.00
_cell.angle_beta   90.00
_cell.angle_gamma   90.00
#
_symmetry.space_group_name_H-M   'P 1'
#
loop_
_entity.id
_entity.type
_entity.pdbx_description
1 polymer ?
#
loop_
_entity_poly.entity_id
_entity_poly.type
_entity_poly.pdbx_seq_one_letter_code
_entity_poly.pdbx_strand_id
1 'polypeptide(L)'
;MSSNSGPPKYIRYVPAQAGAQQRIIKMVEVQKDPMDPTNFRLNQKVPRPPPSPPAPVMHSPPRKITAEEQNKWKIPPCVSSWKNPRGYTVALDKRCAFNGRNGAQPETINPKFAQLAETLSIATRQHREQLEERIKNEKLMAQKEKERNEEILRQRAQQARLERAAMQRGLGHGRDDDSEDEDVDPDEVKERRRIREDRHRERVRNANIKSSAPDRRTKLDRQRDRDISEQVALGTAKPNTLDNDIHDQRLYNQSQGLGSGFGDDEDYFVYDKAWKSKESFSTNYRPSEDILKETREPEDAQDDQPKAGASKPQRDEDVLEPIQFDKDDDDPLSLESILANIRKDPKRAMQQVGTTSKRHKS
;
A
#
# COMPACT_ATOMS: atom_id res chain seq x y z
N MET A 1 77.89 -29.24 19.00
CA MET A 1 77.19 -29.04 17.71
C MET A 1 78.21 -29.18 16.60
N SER A 2 78.09 -30.22 15.79
CA SER A 2 79.11 -30.65 14.84
C SER A 2 79.23 -29.64 13.69
N SER A 3 80.41 -29.03 13.52
CA SER A 3 80.75 -28.23 12.35
C SER A 3 80.92 -29.17 11.15
N ASN A 4 79.83 -29.46 10.45
CA ASN A 4 79.84 -30.32 9.27
C ASN A 4 80.38 -29.55 8.03
N SER A 5 81.56 -28.92 8.15
CA SER A 5 82.28 -28.36 7.01
C SER A 5 83.04 -29.50 6.34
N GLY A 6 82.80 -29.71 5.04
CA GLY A 6 83.49 -30.75 4.27
C GLY A 6 85.02 -30.61 4.29
N PRO A 7 85.77 -31.69 3.99
CA PRO A 7 87.23 -31.65 4.04
C PRO A 7 87.81 -30.64 3.05
N PRO A 8 88.96 -30.01 3.37
CA PRO A 8 89.57 -28.99 2.53
C PRO A 8 89.96 -29.55 1.15
N LYS A 9 89.64 -28.81 0.08
CA LYS A 9 89.96 -29.19 -1.30
C LYS A 9 91.17 -28.42 -1.78
N TYR A 10 92.12 -29.10 -2.43
CA TYR A 10 93.28 -28.47 -3.04
C TYR A 10 93.10 -28.42 -4.55
N ILE A 11 93.12 -27.21 -5.11
CA ILE A 11 93.01 -26.98 -6.54
C ILE A 11 94.34 -26.40 -7.01
N ARG A 12 94.90 -26.99 -8.06
CA ARG A 12 96.06 -26.42 -8.73
C ARG A 12 95.57 -25.39 -9.73
N TYR A 13 95.92 -24.13 -9.51
CA TYR A 13 95.60 -23.02 -10.40
C TYR A 13 96.85 -22.63 -11.19
N VAL A 14 96.69 -22.56 -12.52
CA VAL A 14 97.69 -22.03 -13.43
C VAL A 14 97.19 -20.67 -13.90
N PRO A 15 97.83 -19.55 -13.53
CA PRO A 15 97.39 -18.24 -13.97
C PRO A 15 97.55 -18.10 -15.49
N ALA A 16 96.57 -17.44 -16.13
CA ALA A 16 96.58 -17.23 -17.58
C ALA A 16 97.60 -16.17 -18.06
N GLN A 17 98.38 -15.57 -17.14
CA GLN A 17 99.45 -14.64 -17.46
C GLN A 17 100.75 -15.40 -17.76
N ALA A 18 101.34 -15.13 -18.92
CA ALA A 18 102.55 -15.80 -19.36
C ALA A 18 103.71 -15.55 -18.38
N GLY A 19 104.29 -16.64 -17.85
CA GLY A 19 105.41 -16.61 -16.89
C GLY A 19 105.03 -16.75 -15.41
N ALA A 20 103.73 -16.83 -15.08
CA ALA A 20 103.30 -17.02 -13.69
C ALA A 20 103.38 -18.48 -13.24
N GLN A 21 104.03 -18.73 -12.10
CA GLN A 21 104.16 -20.07 -11.53
C GLN A 21 102.81 -20.63 -11.05
N GLN A 22 102.64 -21.94 -11.20
CA GLN A 22 101.44 -22.65 -10.74
C GLN A 22 101.33 -22.52 -9.21
N ARG A 23 100.11 -22.29 -8.71
CA ARG A 23 99.82 -22.17 -7.28
C ARG A 23 98.83 -23.25 -6.88
N ILE A 24 99.03 -23.86 -5.72
CA ILE A 24 98.06 -24.79 -5.14
C ILE A 24 97.23 -24.01 -4.13
N ILE A 25 95.93 -23.90 -4.39
CA ILE A 25 94.98 -23.16 -3.56
C ILE A 25 94.21 -24.17 -2.72
N LYS A 26 94.25 -23.99 -1.39
CA LYS A 26 93.42 -24.72 -0.45
C LYS A 26 92.10 -23.99 -0.28
N MET A 27 91.02 -24.55 -0.80
CA MET A 27 89.68 -24.06 -0.57
C MET A 27 89.07 -24.74 0.66
N VAL A 28 88.60 -23.93 1.59
CA VAL A 28 87.87 -24.36 2.78
C VAL A 28 86.54 -23.64 2.78
N GLU A 29 85.44 -24.39 2.93
CA GLU A 29 84.11 -23.80 3.07
C GLU A 29 84.01 -23.08 4.41
N VAL A 30 83.60 -21.81 4.39
CA VAL A 30 83.44 -21.03 5.62
C VAL A 30 82.26 -21.57 6.39
N GLN A 31 82.49 -21.95 7.65
CA GLN A 31 81.42 -22.44 8.53
C GLN A 31 80.36 -21.36 8.73
N LYS A 32 79.13 -21.66 8.30
CA LYS A 32 77.99 -20.75 8.40
C LYS A 32 77.25 -20.92 9.72
N ASP A 33 76.85 -19.82 10.34
CA ASP A 33 76.07 -19.82 11.59
C ASP A 33 74.62 -20.26 11.30
N PRO A 34 74.10 -21.27 12.03
CA PRO A 34 72.72 -21.73 11.88
C PRO A 34 71.65 -20.70 12.28
N MET A 35 72.00 -19.64 13.03
CA MET A 35 71.07 -18.60 13.49
C MET A 35 71.17 -17.28 12.70
N ASP A 36 72.06 -17.20 11.70
CA ASP A 36 72.25 -16.00 10.89
C ASP A 36 71.09 -15.84 9.88
N PRO A 37 70.36 -14.71 9.87
CA PRO A 37 69.27 -14.48 8.94
C PRO A 37 69.75 -14.33 7.48
N THR A 38 68.81 -14.30 6.54
CA THR A 38 69.14 -14.13 5.12
C THR A 38 69.68 -12.72 4.85
N ASN A 39 70.95 -12.62 4.44
CA ASN A 39 71.63 -11.34 4.21
C ASN A 39 71.18 -10.57 2.95
N PHE A 40 70.38 -11.17 2.05
CA PHE A 40 70.00 -10.56 0.77
C PHE A 40 68.48 -10.43 0.61
N ARG A 41 68.05 -9.34 -0.01
CA ARG A 41 66.65 -9.10 -0.37
C ARG A 41 66.30 -9.89 -1.64
N LEU A 42 65.55 -10.98 -1.50
CA LEU A 42 65.14 -11.87 -2.60
C LEU A 42 63.94 -11.36 -3.41
N ASN A 43 63.34 -10.23 -3.04
CA ASN A 43 62.08 -9.73 -3.62
C ASN A 43 62.26 -8.79 -4.81
N GLN A 44 63.47 -8.65 -5.35
CA GLN A 44 63.71 -7.85 -6.54
C GLN A 44 63.17 -8.56 -7.79
N LYS A 45 62.05 -8.06 -8.33
CA LYS A 45 61.46 -8.58 -9.57
C LYS A 45 62.10 -7.91 -10.78
N VAL A 46 62.78 -8.70 -11.60
CA VAL A 46 63.39 -8.26 -12.87
C VAL A 46 62.42 -8.60 -14.02
N PRO A 47 62.31 -7.78 -15.09
CA PRO A 47 61.54 -8.16 -16.28
C PRO A 47 62.03 -9.49 -16.83
N ARG A 48 61.11 -10.25 -17.45
CA ARG A 48 61.47 -11.53 -18.06
C ARG A 48 62.53 -11.30 -19.14
N PRO A 49 63.54 -12.18 -19.25
CA PRO A 49 64.50 -12.12 -20.35
C PRO A 49 63.75 -12.23 -21.70
N PRO A 50 64.33 -11.71 -22.79
CA PRO A 50 63.73 -11.86 -24.11
C PRO A 50 63.56 -13.35 -24.44
N PRO A 51 62.47 -13.72 -25.13
CA PRO A 51 62.28 -15.10 -25.57
C PRO A 51 63.39 -15.49 -26.56
N SER A 52 63.60 -16.80 -26.73
CA SER A 52 64.39 -17.32 -27.84
C SER A 52 63.87 -16.77 -29.18
N PRO A 53 64.71 -16.64 -30.22
CA PRO A 53 64.26 -16.15 -31.52
C PRO A 53 63.01 -16.91 -32.00
N PRO A 54 61.98 -16.21 -32.54
CA PRO A 54 60.74 -16.85 -32.94
C PRO A 54 61.03 -17.89 -34.02
N ALA A 55 60.47 -19.08 -33.84
CA ALA A 55 60.61 -20.15 -34.82
C ALA A 55 60.02 -19.72 -36.18
N PRO A 56 60.63 -20.14 -37.31
CA PRO A 56 60.12 -19.82 -38.63
C PRO A 56 58.74 -20.44 -38.83
N VAL A 57 57.76 -19.61 -39.18
CA VAL A 57 56.38 -20.04 -39.36
C VAL A 57 56.16 -20.52 -40.79
N MET A 58 56.03 -21.83 -40.98
CA MET A 58 55.85 -22.47 -42.29
C MET A 58 54.36 -22.56 -42.67
N HIS A 59 53.75 -21.42 -43.02
CA HIS A 59 52.39 -21.41 -43.57
C HIS A 59 52.39 -21.72 -45.07
N SER A 60 51.26 -22.24 -45.57
CA SER A 60 51.01 -22.26 -47.02
C SER A 60 50.93 -20.83 -47.58
N PRO A 61 51.18 -20.61 -48.89
CA PRO A 61 50.99 -19.30 -49.51
C PRO A 61 49.61 -18.70 -49.18
N PRO A 62 49.52 -17.39 -48.92
CA PRO A 62 48.29 -16.76 -48.48
C PRO A 62 47.22 -16.86 -49.58
N ARG A 63 46.05 -17.40 -49.21
CA ARG A 63 44.88 -17.38 -50.08
C ARG A 63 44.29 -15.97 -50.07
N LYS A 64 43.97 -15.43 -51.24
CA LYS A 64 43.29 -14.12 -51.34
C LYS A 64 41.86 -14.28 -50.85
N ILE A 65 41.47 -13.51 -49.84
CA ILE A 65 40.08 -13.47 -49.38
C ILE A 65 39.23 -12.79 -50.45
N THR A 66 38.03 -13.31 -50.68
CA THR A 66 37.08 -12.64 -51.59
C THR A 66 36.40 -11.48 -50.85
N ALA A 67 36.02 -10.43 -51.58
CA ALA A 67 35.31 -9.29 -50.98
C ALA A 67 33.96 -9.71 -50.36
N GLU A 68 33.30 -10.71 -50.96
CA GLU A 68 32.04 -11.28 -50.47
C GLU A 68 32.24 -12.01 -49.14
N GLU A 69 33.28 -12.84 -49.03
CA GLU A 69 33.63 -13.52 -47.80
C GLU A 69 33.93 -12.52 -46.69
N GLN A 70 34.74 -11.51 -46.99
CA GLN A 70 35.05 -10.45 -46.02
C GLN A 70 33.80 -9.70 -45.54
N ASN A 71 32.85 -9.41 -46.43
CA ASN A 71 31.60 -8.74 -46.07
C ASN A 71 30.70 -9.62 -45.20
N LYS A 72 30.62 -10.92 -45.47
CA LYS A 72 29.84 -11.87 -44.67
C LYS A 72 30.35 -11.97 -43.23
N TRP A 73 31.66 -11.81 -43.04
CA TRP A 73 32.32 -11.81 -41.73
C TRP A 73 32.39 -10.43 -41.07
N LYS A 74 31.72 -9.40 -41.63
CA LYS A 74 31.66 -8.08 -41.02
C LYS A 74 30.68 -8.09 -39.85
N ILE A 75 31.23 -8.16 -38.64
CA ILE A 75 30.45 -8.15 -37.40
C ILE A 75 29.88 -6.73 -37.16
N PRO A 76 28.55 -6.58 -37.00
CA PRO A 76 27.95 -5.30 -36.67
C PRO A 76 28.43 -4.76 -35.30
N PRO A 77 28.52 -3.43 -35.11
CA PRO A 77 28.88 -2.87 -33.82
C PRO A 77 27.82 -3.18 -32.76
N CYS A 78 28.27 -3.49 -31.54
CA CYS A 78 27.38 -3.71 -30.42
C CYS A 78 26.89 -2.37 -29.87
N VAL A 79 25.63 -2.04 -30.14
CA VAL A 79 24.91 -0.92 -29.51
C VAL A 79 24.09 -1.50 -28.38
N SER A 80 24.49 -1.21 -27.14
CA SER A 80 23.77 -1.70 -25.96
C SER A 80 22.73 -0.69 -25.47
N SER A 81 21.59 -1.19 -24.99
CA SER A 81 20.56 -0.36 -24.35
C SER A 81 20.98 0.15 -22.97
N TRP A 82 21.99 -0.45 -22.33
CA TRP A 82 22.37 -0.17 -20.94
C TRP A 82 23.66 0.62 -20.77
N LYS A 83 24.66 0.41 -21.63
CA LYS A 83 26.02 0.93 -21.44
C LYS A 83 26.49 1.72 -22.65
N ASN A 84 26.97 2.93 -22.35
CA ASN A 84 27.63 3.80 -23.31
C ASN A 84 28.86 4.46 -22.64
N PRO A 85 29.94 3.69 -22.37
CA PRO A 85 31.06 4.16 -21.57
C PRO A 85 31.81 5.33 -22.23
N ARG A 86 31.76 5.42 -23.56
CA ARG A 86 32.38 6.49 -24.34
C ARG A 86 31.41 7.61 -24.72
N GLY A 87 30.15 7.54 -24.30
CA GLY A 87 29.17 8.59 -24.54
C GLY A 87 28.82 8.85 -26.01
N TYR A 88 28.91 7.84 -26.89
CA TYR A 88 28.58 8.01 -28.30
C TYR A 88 27.12 8.44 -28.51
N THR A 89 26.91 9.45 -29.35
CA THR A 89 25.57 9.85 -29.83
C THR A 89 25.11 8.83 -30.86
N VAL A 90 24.15 7.99 -30.49
CA VAL A 90 23.63 6.91 -31.33
C VAL A 90 22.16 7.19 -31.63
N ALA A 91 21.79 7.15 -32.90
CA ALA A 91 20.43 7.35 -33.37
C ALA A 91 19.44 6.34 -32.76
N LEU A 92 18.17 6.74 -32.65
CA LEU A 92 17.13 5.97 -31.97
C LEU A 92 16.83 4.65 -32.69
N ASP A 93 16.86 4.63 -34.02
CA ASP A 93 16.69 3.41 -34.81
C ASP A 93 17.71 2.34 -34.40
N LYS A 94 18.98 2.69 -34.23
CA LYS A 94 20.04 1.75 -33.84
C LYS A 94 19.97 1.33 -32.37
N ARG A 95 19.42 2.16 -31.49
CA ARG A 95 19.17 1.81 -30.08
C ARG A 95 17.96 0.89 -29.91
N CYS A 96 16.91 1.12 -30.69
CA CYS A 96 15.64 0.42 -30.59
C CYS A 96 15.57 -0.83 -31.49
N ALA A 97 16.45 -0.98 -32.47
CA ALA A 97 16.45 -2.07 -33.45
C ALA A 97 16.49 -3.48 -32.84
N PHE A 98 17.09 -3.65 -31.65
CA PHE A 98 17.23 -4.97 -31.01
C PHE A 98 16.06 -5.32 -30.07
N ASN A 99 15.20 -4.37 -29.73
CA ASN A 99 14.02 -4.69 -28.93
C ASN A 99 13.06 -5.48 -29.82
N GLY A 100 13.12 -6.81 -29.74
CA GLY A 100 12.20 -7.75 -30.42
C GLY A 100 10.71 -7.49 -30.12
N ARG A 101 10.42 -6.56 -29.22
CA ARG A 101 9.10 -6.00 -28.93
C ARG A 101 8.45 -5.28 -30.10
N ASN A 102 9.22 -4.71 -31.04
CA ASN A 102 8.67 -3.89 -32.12
C ASN A 102 8.63 -4.58 -33.50
N GLY A 103 9.02 -5.86 -33.61
CA GLY A 103 9.06 -6.47 -34.94
C GLY A 103 9.30 -7.98 -35.05
N ALA A 104 9.34 -8.73 -33.94
CA ALA A 104 9.66 -10.16 -34.06
C ALA A 104 8.47 -11.03 -34.49
N GLN A 105 7.24 -10.72 -34.10
CA GLN A 105 5.98 -11.26 -34.66
C GLN A 105 4.83 -10.37 -34.14
N PRO A 106 3.72 -10.17 -34.89
CA PRO A 106 2.50 -9.71 -34.25
C PRO A 106 2.13 -10.73 -33.17
N GLU A 107 1.93 -10.29 -31.92
CA GLU A 107 1.46 -11.18 -30.85
C GLU A 107 0.07 -11.69 -31.24
N THR A 108 0.00 -12.90 -31.80
CA THR A 108 -1.27 -13.52 -32.18
C THR A 108 -1.94 -14.10 -30.95
N ILE A 109 -3.16 -13.66 -30.64
CA ILE A 109 -3.93 -14.14 -29.48
C ILE A 109 -4.54 -15.51 -29.80
N ASN A 110 -4.51 -16.42 -28.82
CA ASN A 110 -5.09 -17.76 -28.94
C ASN A 110 -6.65 -17.70 -29.00
N PRO A 111 -7.33 -18.34 -29.96
CA PRO A 111 -8.80 -18.34 -30.06
C PRO A 111 -9.53 -18.97 -28.85
N LYS A 112 -8.84 -19.78 -28.03
CA LYS A 112 -9.41 -20.35 -26.80
C LYS A 112 -9.85 -19.27 -25.80
N PHE A 113 -9.23 -18.08 -25.84
CA PHE A 113 -9.66 -16.96 -24.99
C PHE A 113 -11.07 -16.47 -25.35
N ALA A 114 -11.42 -16.46 -26.65
CA ALA A 114 -12.77 -16.13 -27.08
C ALA A 114 -13.78 -17.21 -26.63
N GLN A 115 -13.43 -18.49 -26.82
CA GLN A 115 -14.26 -19.62 -26.37
C GLN A 115 -14.49 -19.58 -24.85
N LEU A 116 -13.47 -19.22 -24.06
CA LEU A 116 -13.61 -19.08 -22.61
C LEU A 116 -14.54 -17.92 -22.24
N ALA A 117 -14.40 -16.76 -22.89
CA ALA A 117 -15.28 -15.61 -22.64
C ALA A 117 -16.75 -15.92 -22.98
N GLU A 118 -16.99 -16.64 -24.08
CA GLU A 118 -18.32 -17.09 -24.48
C GLU A 118 -18.90 -18.10 -23.49
N THR A 119 -18.14 -19.11 -23.08
CA THR A 119 -18.62 -20.12 -22.13
C THR A 119 -18.96 -19.50 -20.77
N LEU A 120 -18.15 -18.57 -20.27
CA LEU A 120 -18.46 -17.82 -19.05
C LEU A 120 -19.72 -16.95 -19.21
N SER A 121 -19.90 -16.31 -20.36
CA SER A 121 -21.10 -15.50 -20.63
C SER A 121 -22.38 -16.35 -20.69
N ILE A 122 -22.30 -17.55 -21.27
CA ILE A 122 -23.42 -18.50 -21.33
C ILE A 122 -23.72 -19.05 -19.92
N ALA A 123 -22.69 -19.49 -19.18
CA ALA A 123 -22.85 -20.04 -17.85
C ALA A 123 -23.45 -19.02 -16.87
N THR A 124 -23.01 -17.77 -16.93
CA THR A 124 -23.54 -16.70 -16.08
C THR A 124 -25.00 -16.38 -16.40
N ARG A 125 -25.38 -16.36 -17.69
CA ARG A 125 -26.78 -16.20 -18.10
C ARG A 125 -27.65 -17.33 -17.57
N GLN A 126 -27.23 -18.59 -17.75
CA GLN A 126 -27.97 -19.75 -17.27
C GLN A 126 -28.12 -19.74 -15.74
N HIS A 127 -27.07 -19.37 -15.01
CA HIS A 127 -27.14 -19.28 -13.55
C HIS A 127 -28.13 -18.20 -13.08
N ARG A 128 -28.20 -17.06 -13.77
CA ARG A 128 -29.19 -16.01 -13.47
C ARG A 128 -30.61 -16.48 -13.74
N GLU A 129 -30.85 -17.12 -14.89
CA GLU A 129 -32.16 -17.68 -15.23
C GLU A 129 -32.60 -18.72 -14.18
N GLN A 130 -31.71 -19.62 -13.78
CA GLN A 130 -31.99 -20.62 -12.72
C GLN A 130 -32.27 -19.98 -11.35
N LEU A 131 -31.53 -18.92 -10.99
CA LEU A 131 -31.79 -18.19 -9.75
C LEU A 131 -33.15 -17.48 -9.78
N GLU A 132 -33.50 -16.84 -10.89
CA GLU A 132 -34.81 -16.21 -11.05
C GLU A 132 -35.95 -17.22 -10.94
N GLU A 133 -35.80 -18.40 -11.55
CA GLU A 133 -36.77 -19.48 -11.41
C GLU A 133 -36.88 -19.99 -9.98
N ARG A 134 -35.75 -20.16 -9.28
CA ARG A 134 -35.74 -20.55 -7.86
C ARG A 134 -36.45 -19.51 -7.00
N ILE A 135 -36.15 -18.23 -7.18
CA ILE A 135 -36.79 -17.13 -6.43
C ILE A 135 -38.30 -17.07 -6.72
N LYS A 136 -38.71 -17.28 -7.99
CA LYS A 136 -40.14 -17.35 -8.36
C LYS A 136 -40.83 -18.55 -7.70
N ASN A 137 -40.19 -19.72 -7.71
CA ASN A 137 -40.73 -20.94 -7.09
C ASN A 137 -40.83 -20.80 -5.56
N GLU A 138 -39.82 -20.24 -4.92
CA GLU A 138 -39.82 -19.96 -3.47
C GLU A 138 -40.96 -19.00 -3.10
N LYS A 139 -41.15 -17.93 -3.87
CA LYS A 139 -42.29 -17.00 -3.69
C LYS A 139 -43.63 -17.70 -3.84
N LEU A 140 -43.78 -18.58 -4.84
CA LEU A 140 -45.01 -19.33 -5.08
C LEU A 140 -45.30 -20.31 -3.92
N MET A 141 -44.27 -21.01 -3.42
CA MET A 141 -44.39 -21.91 -2.28
C MET A 141 -44.77 -21.16 -1.00
N ALA A 142 -44.15 -20.01 -0.74
CA ALA A 142 -44.49 -19.16 0.39
C ALA A 142 -45.92 -18.59 0.29
N GLN A 143 -46.40 -18.25 -0.91
CA GLN A 143 -47.79 -17.84 -1.14
C GLN A 143 -48.77 -18.98 -0.86
N LYS A 144 -48.50 -20.19 -1.37
CA LYS A 144 -49.32 -21.38 -1.09
C LYS A 144 -49.34 -21.75 0.39
N GLU A 145 -48.22 -21.59 1.10
CA GLU A 145 -48.16 -21.82 2.54
C GLU A 145 -49.00 -20.79 3.31
N LYS A 146 -48.94 -19.51 2.91
CA LYS A 146 -49.80 -18.47 3.46
C LYS A 146 -51.28 -18.74 3.22
N GLU A 147 -51.66 -19.16 2.02
CA GLU A 147 -53.05 -19.50 1.68
C GLU A 147 -53.55 -20.69 2.51
N ARG A 148 -52.75 -21.77 2.65
CA ARG A 148 -53.09 -22.88 3.55
C ARG A 148 -53.25 -22.43 5.01
N ASN A 149 -52.36 -21.58 5.50
CA ASN A 149 -52.46 -21.05 6.85
C ASN A 149 -53.73 -20.21 7.02
N GLU A 150 -54.10 -19.40 6.03
CA GLU A 150 -55.36 -18.64 6.03
C GLU A 150 -56.59 -19.54 6.04
N GLU A 151 -56.60 -20.62 5.24
CA GLU A 151 -57.67 -21.62 5.24
C GLU A 151 -57.81 -22.31 6.60
N ILE A 152 -56.69 -22.70 7.23
CA ILE A 152 -56.68 -23.30 8.58
C ILE A 152 -57.25 -22.30 9.59
N LEU A 153 -56.82 -21.04 9.55
CA LEU A 153 -57.35 -19.99 10.43
C LEU A 153 -58.85 -19.76 10.18
N ARG A 154 -59.29 -19.79 8.92
CA ARG A 154 -60.70 -19.63 8.54
C ARG A 154 -61.56 -20.77 9.07
N GLN A 155 -61.13 -22.01 8.90
CA GLN A 155 -61.83 -23.19 9.43
C GLN A 155 -61.91 -23.14 10.95
N ARG A 156 -60.80 -22.83 11.63
CA ARG A 156 -60.76 -22.68 13.10
C ARG A 156 -61.66 -21.56 13.60
N ALA A 157 -61.72 -20.43 12.88
CA ALA A 157 -62.62 -19.34 13.19
C ALA A 157 -64.10 -19.72 12.98
N GLN A 158 -64.42 -20.50 11.94
CA GLN A 158 -65.77 -21.04 11.73
C GLN A 158 -66.18 -22.00 12.85
N GLN A 159 -65.30 -22.92 13.23
CA GLN A 159 -65.53 -23.82 14.37
C GLN A 159 -65.77 -23.04 15.67
N ALA A 160 -64.91 -22.06 16.00
CA ALA A 160 -65.10 -21.22 17.18
C ALA A 160 -66.41 -20.41 17.15
N ARG A 161 -66.87 -19.98 15.98
CA ARG A 161 -68.20 -19.33 15.82
C ARG A 161 -69.34 -20.32 16.04
N LEU A 162 -69.22 -21.56 15.55
CA LEU A 162 -70.20 -22.61 15.78
C LEU A 162 -70.27 -23.01 17.26
N GLU A 163 -69.13 -23.18 17.93
CA GLU A 163 -69.05 -23.45 19.37
C GLU A 163 -69.68 -22.32 20.18
N ARG A 164 -69.38 -21.06 19.84
CA ARG A 164 -69.99 -19.90 20.51
C ARG A 164 -71.51 -19.81 20.24
N ALA A 165 -71.96 -20.11 19.03
CA ALA A 165 -73.38 -20.18 18.70
C ALA A 165 -74.09 -21.35 19.42
N ALA A 166 -73.40 -22.49 19.62
CA ALA A 166 -73.90 -23.63 20.38
C ALA A 166 -74.01 -23.29 21.88
N MET A 167 -73.01 -22.61 22.45
CA MET A 167 -73.10 -22.05 23.81
C MET A 167 -74.25 -21.04 23.92
N GLN A 168 -74.42 -20.15 22.93
CA GLN A 168 -75.47 -19.12 22.97
C GLN A 168 -76.88 -19.68 22.74
N ARG A 169 -77.02 -20.80 22.04
CA ARG A 169 -78.28 -21.57 21.91
C ARG A 169 -78.55 -22.48 23.11
N GLY A 170 -77.74 -22.45 24.16
CA GLY A 170 -77.95 -23.23 25.39
C GLY A 170 -77.72 -24.74 25.24
N LEU A 171 -77.03 -25.16 24.17
CA LEU A 171 -76.70 -26.57 23.90
C LEU A 171 -75.20 -26.87 24.09
N GLY A 172 -74.41 -25.86 24.45
CA GLY A 172 -73.07 -26.09 24.96
C GLY A 172 -73.18 -26.79 26.29
N HIS A 173 -72.61 -27.99 26.42
CA HIS A 173 -72.23 -28.55 27.71
C HIS A 173 -71.42 -27.47 28.44
N GLY A 174 -72.12 -26.73 29.32
CA GLY A 174 -71.49 -26.21 30.51
C GLY A 174 -70.82 -27.41 31.13
N ARG A 175 -69.49 -27.35 31.22
CA ARG A 175 -68.83 -28.07 32.28
C ARG A 175 -69.41 -27.43 33.53
N ASP A 176 -70.41 -28.08 34.08
CA ASP A 176 -70.94 -27.83 35.41
C ASP A 176 -69.75 -27.98 36.36
N ASP A 177 -69.14 -26.84 36.64
CA ASP A 177 -68.25 -26.58 37.77
C ASP A 177 -68.83 -25.34 38.46
N ASP A 178 -70.05 -25.52 38.96
CA ASP A 178 -70.73 -24.59 39.86
C ASP A 178 -71.72 -25.41 40.70
N SER A 179 -71.17 -26.40 41.41
CA SER A 179 -71.81 -26.94 42.60
C SER A 179 -71.22 -26.21 43.80
N GLU A 180 -72.10 -25.55 44.53
CA GLU A 180 -71.91 -24.92 45.85
C GLU A 180 -71.41 -23.47 45.81
N ASP A 181 -72.36 -22.53 45.84
CA ASP A 181 -72.40 -21.49 46.86
C ASP A 181 -73.77 -20.78 46.82
N GLU A 182 -74.70 -21.30 47.61
CA GLU A 182 -75.84 -20.54 48.13
C GLU A 182 -75.26 -19.43 49.02
N ASP A 183 -75.22 -18.19 48.51
CA ASP A 183 -75.28 -16.91 49.26
C ASP A 183 -74.55 -15.79 48.48
N VAL A 184 -75.14 -15.30 47.39
CA VAL A 184 -74.66 -14.08 46.70
C VAL A 184 -75.69 -12.97 46.84
N ASP A 185 -75.28 -11.87 47.49
CA ASP A 185 -76.10 -10.70 47.79
C ASP A 185 -76.70 -10.09 46.50
N PRO A 186 -78.02 -9.86 46.42
CA PRO A 186 -78.68 -9.32 45.22
C PRO A 186 -78.12 -7.99 44.72
N ASP A 187 -77.39 -7.24 45.55
CA ASP A 187 -76.75 -5.99 45.14
C ASP A 187 -75.41 -6.19 44.41
N GLU A 188 -74.67 -7.25 44.69
CA GLU A 188 -73.43 -7.59 43.96
C GLU A 188 -73.73 -8.03 42.52
N VAL A 189 -74.85 -8.73 42.31
CA VAL A 189 -75.32 -9.12 40.97
C VAL A 189 -75.70 -7.89 40.13
N LYS A 190 -76.28 -6.85 40.76
CA LYS A 190 -76.60 -5.56 40.10
C LYS A 190 -75.35 -4.76 39.76
N GLU A 191 -74.37 -4.69 40.65
CA GLU A 191 -73.05 -4.07 40.42
C GLU A 191 -72.36 -4.70 39.22
N ARG A 192 -72.32 -6.05 39.18
CA ARG A 192 -71.73 -6.81 38.06
C ARG A 192 -72.47 -6.58 36.75
N ARG A 193 -73.79 -6.38 36.80
CA ARG A 193 -74.62 -6.04 35.63
C ARG A 193 -74.32 -4.61 35.15
N ARG A 194 -74.17 -3.64 36.06
CA ARG A 194 -73.76 -2.26 35.74
C ARG A 194 -72.37 -2.21 35.10
N ILE A 195 -71.39 -2.93 35.65
CA ILE A 195 -70.02 -2.99 35.08
C ILE A 195 -70.03 -3.59 33.66
N ARG A 196 -70.88 -4.58 33.40
CA ARG A 196 -71.04 -5.17 32.04
C ARG A 196 -71.70 -4.17 31.09
N GLU A 197 -72.72 -3.46 31.56
CA GLU A 197 -73.44 -2.46 30.77
C GLU A 197 -72.56 -1.24 30.47
N ASP A 198 -71.77 -0.77 31.43
CA ASP A 198 -70.82 0.33 31.24
C ASP A 198 -69.70 -0.06 30.27
N ARG A 199 -69.11 -1.25 30.39
CA ARG A 199 -68.13 -1.75 29.39
C ARG A 199 -68.74 -1.96 28.01
N HIS A 200 -70.03 -2.28 27.93
CA HIS A 200 -70.73 -2.38 26.65
C HIS A 200 -70.97 -0.99 26.06
N ARG A 201 -71.47 -0.05 26.85
CA ARG A 201 -71.70 1.34 26.48
C ARG A 201 -70.40 2.03 26.08
N GLU A 202 -69.29 1.72 26.75
CA GLU A 202 -67.96 2.25 26.44
C GLU A 202 -67.38 1.65 25.15
N ARG A 203 -67.58 0.35 24.89
CA ARG A 203 -67.24 -0.27 23.60
C ARG A 203 -68.05 0.30 22.45
N VAL A 204 -69.35 0.54 22.65
CA VAL A 204 -70.22 1.18 21.65
C VAL A 204 -69.80 2.63 21.43
N ARG A 205 -69.48 3.37 22.49
CA ARG A 205 -68.93 4.74 22.39
C ARG A 205 -67.59 4.75 21.64
N ASN A 206 -66.67 3.83 21.94
CA ASN A 206 -65.38 3.73 21.25
C ASN A 206 -65.51 3.24 19.80
N ALA A 207 -66.43 2.33 19.50
CA ALA A 207 -66.74 1.92 18.13
C ALA A 207 -67.38 3.07 17.35
N ASN A 208 -68.28 3.84 17.97
CA ASN A 208 -68.85 5.05 17.38
C ASN A 208 -67.82 6.17 17.25
N ILE A 209 -66.83 6.33 18.14
CA ILE A 209 -65.73 7.29 17.97
C ILE A 209 -64.79 6.86 16.83
N LYS A 210 -64.56 5.55 16.67
CA LYS A 210 -63.75 4.99 15.58
C LYS A 210 -64.48 4.99 14.22
N SER A 211 -65.82 4.93 14.23
CA SER A 211 -66.68 4.84 13.03
C SER A 211 -67.27 6.20 12.62
N SER A 212 -67.77 7.00 13.56
CA SER A 212 -68.33 8.34 13.33
C SER A 212 -67.27 9.42 13.55
N ALA A 213 -66.46 9.69 12.52
CA ALA A 213 -66.12 11.05 12.05
C ALA A 213 -64.90 11.03 11.11
N PRO A 214 -65.09 11.16 9.78
CA PRO A 214 -64.00 11.57 8.89
C PRO A 214 -63.39 12.93 9.30
N ASP A 215 -64.16 13.82 9.95
CA ASP A 215 -63.70 15.15 10.41
C ASP A 215 -62.76 15.15 11.62
N ARG A 216 -62.63 14.04 12.36
CA ARG A 216 -61.61 13.91 13.43
C ARG A 216 -60.35 13.20 12.95
N ARG A 217 -60.45 12.37 11.91
CA ARG A 217 -59.29 11.86 11.17
C ARG A 217 -58.55 13.02 10.50
N THR A 218 -59.27 13.99 9.92
CA THR A 218 -58.63 15.20 9.38
C THR A 218 -57.91 16.05 10.44
N LYS A 219 -58.30 15.99 11.73
CA LYS A 219 -57.58 16.70 12.81
C LYS A 219 -56.30 15.98 13.22
N LEU A 220 -56.28 14.64 13.22
CA LEU A 220 -55.07 13.84 13.46
C LEU A 220 -54.13 13.85 12.25
N ASP A 221 -54.66 13.83 11.04
CA ASP A 221 -53.86 13.97 9.81
C ASP A 221 -53.33 15.41 9.66
N ARG A 222 -54.12 16.45 9.98
CA ARG A 222 -53.60 17.84 10.11
C ARG A 222 -52.57 18.00 11.23
N GLN A 223 -52.54 17.14 12.25
CA GLN A 223 -51.50 17.16 13.27
C GLN A 223 -50.23 16.41 12.82
N ARG A 224 -50.35 15.49 11.86
CA ARG A 224 -49.21 14.82 11.22
C ARG A 224 -48.52 15.68 10.17
N ASP A 225 -49.28 16.52 9.47
CA ASP A 225 -48.76 17.42 8.41
C ASP A 225 -48.33 18.80 8.95
N ARG A 226 -48.32 19.03 10.27
CA ARG A 226 -47.81 20.28 10.86
C ARG A 226 -46.29 20.31 10.80
N ASP A 227 -45.76 21.48 10.46
CA ASP A 227 -44.32 21.73 10.54
C ASP A 227 -43.81 21.53 11.97
N ILE A 228 -42.60 20.99 12.08
CA ILE A 228 -41.98 20.58 13.35
C ILE A 228 -41.92 21.75 14.33
N SER A 229 -41.72 22.99 13.84
CA SER A 229 -41.73 24.21 14.66
C SER A 229 -43.10 24.53 15.27
N GLU A 230 -44.20 24.36 14.52
CA GLU A 230 -45.56 24.52 15.04
C GLU A 230 -45.94 23.40 16.00
N GLN A 231 -45.48 22.17 15.71
CA GLN A 231 -45.71 21.03 16.58
C GLN A 231 -45.00 21.17 17.94
N VAL A 232 -43.81 21.79 17.93
CA VAL A 232 -43.04 22.18 19.12
C VAL A 232 -43.72 23.33 19.87
N ALA A 233 -44.17 24.38 19.17
CA ALA A 233 -44.90 25.50 19.78
C ALA A 233 -46.24 25.08 20.41
N LEU A 234 -46.91 24.06 19.85
CA LEU A 234 -48.13 23.46 20.39
C LEU A 234 -47.88 22.35 21.43
N GLY A 235 -46.62 22.00 21.74
CA GLY A 235 -46.29 20.98 22.74
C GLY A 235 -46.77 19.57 22.40
N THR A 236 -47.08 19.29 21.12
CA THR A 236 -47.59 17.98 20.65
C THR A 236 -46.51 17.08 20.06
N ALA A 237 -45.27 17.58 19.95
CA ALA A 237 -44.12 16.79 19.53
C ALA A 237 -43.85 15.74 20.60
N LYS A 238 -43.97 14.47 20.25
CA LYS A 238 -43.44 13.39 21.10
C LYS A 238 -41.92 13.52 21.06
N PRO A 239 -41.23 13.71 22.19
CA PRO A 239 -39.77 13.66 22.19
C PRO A 239 -39.37 12.29 21.65
N ASN A 240 -38.43 12.27 20.70
CA ASN A 240 -37.90 11.03 20.17
C ASN A 240 -37.12 10.37 21.30
N THR A 241 -37.77 9.54 22.11
CA THR A 241 -37.13 8.72 23.13
C THR A 241 -36.39 7.62 22.40
N LEU A 242 -35.25 7.98 21.81
CA LEU A 242 -34.21 7.01 21.46
C LEU A 242 -33.76 6.43 22.80
N ASP A 243 -34.35 5.29 23.10
CA ASP A 243 -34.17 4.51 24.29
C ASP A 243 -32.66 4.18 24.41
N ASN A 244 -31.98 4.89 25.31
CA ASN A 244 -30.68 4.55 25.90
C ASN A 244 -29.54 4.18 24.94
N ASP A 245 -29.07 5.11 24.07
CA ASP A 245 -27.73 4.99 23.46
C ASP A 245 -27.22 6.30 22.81
N ILE A 246 -27.29 7.43 23.53
CA ILE A 246 -26.66 8.68 23.08
C ILE A 246 -25.18 8.65 23.46
N HIS A 247 -24.34 8.13 22.57
CA HIS A 247 -22.89 8.24 22.71
C HIS A 247 -22.38 9.56 22.12
N ASP A 248 -21.25 10.07 22.65
CA ASP A 248 -20.58 11.25 22.10
C ASP A 248 -20.19 11.01 20.63
N GLN A 249 -20.57 11.93 19.74
CA GLN A 249 -20.24 11.86 18.31
C GLN A 249 -18.73 11.78 18.06
N ARG A 250 -17.91 12.31 18.96
CA ARG A 250 -16.44 12.24 18.87
C ARG A 250 -15.89 10.81 19.04
N LEU A 251 -16.70 9.90 19.57
CA LEU A 251 -16.33 8.50 19.75
C LEU A 251 -16.55 7.69 18.47
N TYR A 252 -17.56 8.05 17.69
CA TYR A 252 -17.76 7.51 16.35
C TYR A 252 -16.76 8.18 15.40
N ASN A 253 -15.97 7.39 14.68
CA ASN A 253 -14.82 7.79 13.84
C ASN A 253 -13.44 7.80 14.52
N GLN A 254 -13.29 7.19 15.70
CA GLN A 254 -11.96 6.81 16.16
C GLN A 254 -11.48 5.60 15.33
N SER A 255 -10.31 5.70 14.70
CA SER A 255 -9.77 4.69 13.77
C SER A 255 -9.26 3.40 14.46
N GLN A 256 -9.54 3.20 15.75
CA GLN A 256 -9.18 2.00 16.50
C GLN A 256 -10.35 1.01 16.46
N GLY A 257 -10.23 -0.03 15.63
CA GLY A 257 -11.23 -1.11 15.66
C GLY A 257 -10.82 -2.37 14.90
N LEU A 258 -10.23 -2.23 13.72
CA LEU A 258 -9.91 -3.39 12.86
C LEU A 258 -8.40 -3.64 12.67
N GLY A 259 -7.54 -2.67 12.95
CA GLY A 259 -6.10 -2.76 12.70
C GLY A 259 -5.21 -2.98 13.93
N SER A 260 -5.77 -3.01 15.15
CA SER A 260 -5.00 -2.91 16.40
C SER A 260 -4.53 -4.25 17.00
N GLY A 261 -4.52 -5.35 16.24
CA GLY A 261 -4.17 -6.65 16.82
C GLY A 261 -4.03 -7.80 15.83
N PHE A 262 -3.84 -7.48 14.54
CA PHE A 262 -3.62 -8.47 13.49
C PHE A 262 -2.27 -8.18 12.83
N GLY A 263 -1.20 -8.58 13.50
CA GLY A 263 0.19 -8.49 13.02
C GLY A 263 0.86 -9.85 13.14
N ASP A 264 1.78 -10.14 12.24
CA ASP A 264 2.59 -11.36 12.30
C ASP A 264 3.57 -11.29 13.49
N ASP A 265 4.02 -12.42 14.02
CA ASP A 265 4.94 -12.46 15.18
C ASP A 265 6.31 -11.81 14.85
N GLU A 266 6.61 -11.64 13.55
CA GLU A 266 7.78 -10.96 12.99
C GLU A 266 7.64 -9.42 12.98
N ASP A 267 6.41 -8.88 13.11
CA ASP A 267 6.18 -7.44 13.06
C ASP A 267 6.45 -6.78 14.42
N TYR A 268 7.37 -5.81 14.45
CA TYR A 268 7.76 -5.09 15.68
C TYR A 268 6.73 -4.02 16.09
N PHE A 269 5.51 -4.44 16.44
CA PHE A 269 4.40 -3.60 16.93
C PHE A 269 4.27 -3.62 18.46
N VAL A 270 5.38 -3.45 19.20
CA VAL A 270 5.37 -3.45 20.69
C VAL A 270 4.73 -2.17 21.27
N TYR A 271 4.69 -1.08 20.51
CA TYR A 271 4.19 0.21 20.97
C TYR A 271 3.19 0.83 20.00
N ASP A 272 2.05 1.29 20.53
CA ASP A 272 0.97 1.91 19.75
C ASP A 272 1.32 3.33 19.26
N LYS A 273 2.29 4.00 19.90
CA LYS A 273 2.67 5.38 19.63
C LYS A 273 4.18 5.50 19.46
N ALA A 274 4.60 6.27 18.46
CA ALA A 274 6.00 6.62 18.29
C ALA A 274 6.50 7.45 19.49
N TRP A 275 7.74 7.22 19.92
CA TRP A 275 8.39 7.97 21.02
C TRP A 275 8.39 9.49 20.80
N LYS A 276 8.39 9.95 19.54
CA LYS A 276 8.21 11.36 19.18
C LYS A 276 7.01 11.49 18.25
N SER A 277 6.10 12.40 18.59
CA SER A 277 5.01 12.79 17.70
C SER A 277 5.58 13.55 16.50
N LYS A 278 5.47 12.98 15.29
CA LYS A 278 5.77 13.70 14.04
C LYS A 278 4.76 14.82 13.78
N GLU A 279 3.60 14.77 14.41
CA GLU A 279 2.53 15.76 14.29
C GLU A 279 2.91 17.09 14.95
N SER A 280 3.76 17.05 15.98
CA SER A 280 4.37 18.24 16.57
C SER A 280 5.42 18.88 15.66
N PHE A 281 5.89 18.20 14.60
CA PHE A 281 6.91 18.69 13.68
C PHE A 281 6.39 18.97 12.26
N SER A 282 5.20 18.50 11.88
CA SER A 282 4.61 18.78 10.56
C SER A 282 4.04 20.20 10.44
N THR A 283 3.96 20.92 11.57
CA THR A 283 3.56 22.33 11.66
C THR A 283 4.55 23.14 12.50
N ASN A 284 5.85 22.99 12.24
CA ASN A 284 6.86 23.93 12.75
C ASN A 284 6.62 25.32 12.11
N TYR A 285 5.66 26.05 12.67
CA TYR A 285 5.22 27.41 12.35
C TYR A 285 4.98 27.73 10.86
N ARG A 286 3.70 27.73 10.45
CA ARG A 286 3.23 28.39 9.23
C ARG A 286 2.38 29.59 9.64
N PRO A 287 2.89 30.83 9.58
CA PRO A 287 2.07 32.00 9.86
C PRO A 287 1.01 32.15 8.76
N SER A 288 -0.26 32.14 9.13
CA SER A 288 -1.38 32.51 8.25
C SER A 288 -1.64 34.01 8.36
N GLU A 289 -1.65 34.72 7.24
CA GLU A 289 -1.86 36.18 7.22
C GLU A 289 -3.19 36.60 7.86
N ASP A 290 -4.21 35.74 7.81
CA ASP A 290 -5.53 36.03 8.38
C ASP A 290 -5.47 36.22 9.91
N ILE A 291 -4.61 35.48 10.60
CA ILE A 291 -4.42 35.59 12.07
C ILE A 291 -3.56 36.82 12.42
N LEU A 292 -2.61 37.19 11.54
CA LEU A 292 -1.77 38.38 11.70
C LEU A 292 -2.54 39.69 11.47
N LYS A 293 -3.60 39.66 10.66
CA LYS A 293 -4.47 40.81 10.40
C LYS A 293 -5.45 41.12 11.53
N GLU A 294 -5.92 40.08 12.22
CA GLU A 294 -6.87 40.23 13.33
C GLU A 294 -6.20 40.71 14.63
N THR A 295 -4.91 40.40 14.81
CA THR A 295 -4.14 40.80 16.01
C THR A 295 -3.44 42.16 15.88
N ARG A 296 -3.43 42.76 14.69
CA ARG A 296 -2.87 44.09 14.46
C ARG A 296 -3.96 45.15 14.61
N GLU A 297 -4.02 45.78 15.77
CA GLU A 297 -4.88 46.95 15.99
C GLU A 297 -4.44 48.12 15.08
N PRO A 298 -5.38 48.93 14.55
CA PRO A 298 -5.10 49.92 13.52
C PRO A 298 -4.76 51.28 14.15
N GLU A 299 -3.64 51.39 14.87
CA GLU A 299 -3.12 52.70 15.28
C GLU A 299 -1.64 52.84 14.88
N ASP A 300 -1.34 53.99 14.29
CA ASP A 300 -0.05 54.48 13.78
C ASP A 300 0.48 53.87 12.47
N ALA A 301 -0.16 54.28 11.37
CA ALA A 301 0.42 54.25 10.03
C ALA A 301 1.31 55.49 9.80
N GLN A 302 2.62 55.35 9.99
CA GLN A 302 3.63 56.19 9.32
C GLN A 302 4.82 55.33 8.87
N ASP A 303 5.05 55.40 7.55
CA ASP A 303 6.30 55.14 6.83
C ASP A 303 6.97 53.76 6.96
N ASP A 304 6.59 52.85 6.05
CA ASP A 304 7.57 52.28 5.13
C ASP A 304 6.88 51.65 3.91
N GLN A 305 6.95 52.37 2.79
CA GLN A 305 6.58 51.89 1.47
C GLN A 305 7.77 51.13 0.85
N PRO A 306 7.69 49.82 0.58
CA PRO A 306 8.40 49.25 -0.56
C PRO A 306 7.58 49.48 -1.83
N LYS A 307 8.20 50.21 -2.77
CA LYS A 307 7.68 50.55 -4.09
C LYS A 307 7.09 49.35 -4.83
N ALA A 308 5.92 49.64 -5.41
CA ALA A 308 5.15 48.86 -6.35
C ALA A 308 5.94 48.08 -7.42
N GLY A 309 5.59 46.80 -7.53
CA GLY A 309 5.51 46.03 -8.78
C GLY A 309 4.18 45.29 -8.79
N ALA A 310 3.10 46.02 -9.07
CA ALA A 310 1.73 45.51 -9.01
C ALA A 310 1.37 44.69 -10.26
N SER A 311 0.93 43.45 -10.06
CA SER A 311 -0.05 42.79 -10.92
C SER A 311 -1.23 42.35 -10.05
N LYS A 312 -2.40 42.94 -10.32
CA LYS A 312 -3.68 42.66 -9.63
C LYS A 312 -4.06 41.16 -9.79
N PRO A 313 -4.73 40.53 -8.81
CA PRO A 313 -5.28 39.20 -9.02
C PRO A 313 -6.60 39.32 -9.79
N GLN A 314 -6.61 38.85 -11.04
CA GLN A 314 -7.84 38.44 -11.68
C GLN A 314 -8.20 37.04 -11.16
N ARG A 315 -9.43 36.91 -10.65
CA ARG A 315 -10.10 35.63 -10.50
C ARG A 315 -10.37 35.10 -11.91
N ASP A 316 -9.71 34.02 -12.30
CA ASP A 316 -10.11 33.18 -13.42
C ASP A 316 -9.67 31.73 -13.16
N GLU A 317 -10.46 30.81 -13.70
CA GLU A 317 -10.59 29.40 -13.39
C GLU A 317 -9.40 28.51 -13.78
N ASP A 318 -9.25 27.42 -13.03
CA ASP A 318 -8.70 26.09 -13.37
C ASP A 318 -7.93 25.92 -14.71
N VAL A 319 -6.59 25.97 -14.68
CA VAL A 319 -5.70 25.10 -15.49
C VAL A 319 -4.36 24.93 -14.74
N LEU A 320 -4.00 23.69 -14.38
CA LEU A 320 -2.69 23.34 -13.80
C LEU A 320 -1.62 23.27 -14.92
N GLU A 321 -0.72 24.25 -14.97
CA GLU A 321 0.55 24.14 -15.72
C GLU A 321 1.65 23.51 -14.85
N PRO A 322 2.66 22.83 -15.43
CA PRO A 322 3.68 22.10 -14.66
C PRO A 322 4.63 23.06 -13.94
N ILE A 323 4.94 22.73 -12.68
CA ILE A 323 5.87 23.44 -11.79
C ILE A 323 7.24 23.62 -12.47
N GLN A 324 7.65 24.87 -12.69
CA GLN A 324 9.03 25.22 -13.05
C GLN A 324 9.81 25.55 -11.77
N PHE A 325 11.02 25.01 -11.66
CA PHE A 325 11.95 25.30 -10.57
C PHE A 325 12.99 26.30 -11.05
N ASP A 326 13.07 27.44 -10.39
CA ASP A 326 14.22 28.32 -10.48
C ASP A 326 15.38 27.71 -9.67
N LYS A 327 16.55 27.61 -10.30
CA LYS A 327 17.78 27.19 -9.64
C LYS A 327 18.41 28.41 -8.99
N ASP A 328 18.49 28.40 -7.67
CA ASP A 328 19.38 29.30 -6.94
C ASP A 328 20.84 28.87 -7.21
N ASP A 329 21.62 29.75 -7.84
CA ASP A 329 22.96 29.48 -8.41
C ASP A 329 24.12 29.54 -7.40
N ASP A 330 23.87 29.62 -6.09
CA ASP A 330 24.93 29.72 -5.08
C ASP A 330 25.11 28.39 -4.32
N ASP A 331 25.86 27.45 -4.92
CA ASP A 331 26.28 26.17 -4.30
C ASP A 331 27.22 26.44 -3.11
N PRO A 332 26.76 26.31 -1.84
CA PRO A 332 27.52 26.68 -0.65
C PRO A 332 28.73 25.77 -0.41
N LEU A 333 28.84 24.67 -1.15
CA LEU A 333 29.91 23.69 -1.00
C LEU A 333 30.93 23.73 -2.15
N SER A 334 30.80 24.67 -3.11
CA SER A 334 31.73 24.84 -4.24
C SER A 334 32.05 23.53 -4.98
N LEU A 335 31.10 22.57 -5.00
CA LEU A 335 31.31 21.22 -5.53
C LEU A 335 31.50 21.27 -7.04
N GLU A 336 30.89 22.25 -7.70
CA GLU A 336 31.04 22.45 -9.14
C GLU A 336 32.47 22.85 -9.53
N SER A 337 33.16 23.63 -8.68
CA SER A 337 34.57 23.98 -8.90
C SER A 337 35.50 22.76 -8.74
N ILE A 338 35.20 21.88 -7.78
CA ILE A 338 35.94 20.64 -7.53
C ILE A 338 35.73 19.66 -8.68
N LEU A 339 34.50 19.54 -9.18
CA LEU A 339 34.15 18.73 -10.34
C LEU A 339 34.77 19.29 -11.63
N ALA A 340 34.84 20.61 -11.80
CA ALA A 340 35.49 21.24 -12.94
C ALA A 340 37.01 21.00 -12.96
N ASN A 341 37.66 21.02 -11.79
CA ASN A 341 39.10 20.74 -11.67
C ASN A 341 39.44 19.26 -11.95
N ILE A 342 38.56 18.33 -11.54
CA ILE A 342 38.71 16.90 -11.86
C ILE A 342 38.53 16.65 -13.36
N ARG A 343 37.66 17.41 -14.03
CA ARG A 343 37.41 17.31 -15.47
C ARG A 343 38.52 17.91 -16.34
N LYS A 344 39.17 18.99 -15.89
CA LYS A 344 40.24 19.65 -16.67
C LYS A 344 41.57 18.88 -16.66
N ASP A 345 41.96 18.24 -15.56
CA ASP A 345 43.22 17.48 -15.48
C ASP A 345 43.14 16.26 -14.53
N PRO A 346 42.69 15.09 -14.99
CA PRO A 346 42.53 13.90 -14.14
C PRO A 346 43.88 13.34 -13.63
N LYS A 347 45.01 13.75 -14.22
CA LYS A 347 46.35 13.27 -13.84
C LYS A 347 46.98 14.04 -12.66
N ARG A 348 46.52 15.26 -12.34
CA ARG A 348 47.09 16.05 -11.23
C ARG A 348 46.38 15.82 -9.90
N ALA A 349 45.10 15.47 -9.93
CA ALA A 349 44.31 15.15 -8.73
C ALA A 349 44.80 13.87 -8.01
N MET A 350 45.39 12.92 -8.74
CA MET A 350 45.87 11.66 -8.17
C MET A 350 47.25 11.76 -7.48
N GLN A 351 47.94 12.90 -7.58
CA GLN A 351 49.30 13.09 -7.05
C GLN A 351 49.36 13.90 -5.75
N GLN A 352 48.23 14.47 -5.29
CA GLN A 352 48.16 15.22 -4.01
C GLN A 352 47.57 14.42 -2.84
N VAL A 353 47.10 13.18 -3.05
CA VAL A 353 46.56 12.32 -1.97
C VAL A 353 47.67 11.52 -1.26
N GLY A 354 48.95 11.85 -1.52
CA GLY A 354 50.10 11.02 -1.11
C GLY A 354 51.06 11.60 -0.09
N THR A 355 50.82 12.79 0.51
CA THR A 355 51.82 13.38 1.43
C THR A 355 51.22 14.29 2.52
N THR A 356 50.45 13.76 3.47
CA THR A 356 50.33 14.40 4.81
C THR A 356 50.07 13.36 5.89
N SER A 357 51.13 12.68 6.36
CA SER A 357 51.14 12.10 7.70
C SER A 357 52.36 12.62 8.44
N LYS A 358 52.19 13.78 9.09
CA LYS A 358 53.07 14.22 10.17
C LYS A 358 52.28 14.04 11.46
N ARG A 359 52.64 12.98 12.21
CA ARG A 359 52.26 12.78 13.61
C ARG A 359 52.76 13.98 14.41
N HIS A 360 51.85 14.73 15.02
CA HIS A 360 52.18 15.54 16.18
C HIS A 360 52.12 14.63 17.42
N LYS A 361 53.20 14.71 18.19
CA LYS A 361 53.42 14.04 19.46
C LYS A 361 52.86 14.95 20.55
N SER A 362 51.94 14.44 21.36
CA SER A 362 51.77 14.82 22.77
C SER A 362 52.37 13.71 23.61
#